data_AF-A0A0K1JHW1-F1
#
_entry.id   AF-A0A0K1JHW1-F1
#
_cell.length_a   1.000
_cell.length_b   1.000
_cell.length_c   1.000
_cell.angle_alpha   90.00
_cell.angle_beta   90.00
_cell.angle_gamma   90.00
#
_symmetry.space_group_name_H-M   'P 1'
#
loop_
_entity.id
_entity.type
_entity.pdbx_description
1 polymer ?
#
loop_
_entity_poly.entity_id
_entity_poly.type
_entity_poly.pdbx_seq_one_letter_code
_entity_poly.pdbx_strand_id
1 'polypeptide(L)'
;MADHPDVDVHALLAHTCPAGATDSITDVDGVEVGQTTVTDGREIHSGVTAVVPRQLDESRKSLPCNVFVGNGHGKLIGATQISELGDLETPIVLTSTLSAFRAADALVTWMLRRPGHEATISLNPVVGECNDGWLSDIRTRPVREEHVLAALDNATGSRPEEGAVGAGTGMRALGFKGGIGTASRAGGDHVVGVLVQTNFSGTLTIRGRAIEPPAAAEQSDHLEAQGNSCMIVVATDAPVDARQLGRMARRAVYAMGRLGADYRHGSGDYAIAFSSAEPTAAPPDPTLDALFTATIEATEAAILHSLLQARTTTGRAGRTAYGLTAADLAASPASAGPRSNPGRTRRGW
;
A
#
# COMPACT_ATOMS: atom_id res chain seq x y z
N MET A 1 -18.39 -13.87 -1.18
CA MET A 1 -17.75 -12.90 -2.07
C MET A 1 -18.52 -11.61 -1.93
N ALA A 2 -17.91 -10.56 -1.38
CA ALA A 2 -18.46 -9.21 -1.57
C ALA A 2 -17.96 -8.81 -2.97
N ASP A 3 -18.80 -9.13 -3.95
CA ASP A 3 -18.58 -8.76 -5.33
C ASP A 3 -18.99 -7.27 -5.39
N HIS A 4 -18.04 -6.38 -5.64
CA HIS A 4 -18.31 -5.03 -6.16
C HIS A 4 -18.03 -4.98 -7.68
N PRO A 5 -18.65 -5.83 -8.53
CA PRO A 5 -18.33 -5.93 -9.95
C PRO A 5 -18.73 -4.68 -10.76
N ASP A 6 -19.42 -3.70 -10.15
CA ASP A 6 -20.07 -2.61 -10.88
C ASP A 6 -19.36 -1.25 -10.82
N VAL A 7 -18.26 -1.11 -10.08
CA VAL A 7 -17.52 0.18 -10.01
C VAL A 7 -16.29 0.13 -10.92
N ASP A 8 -16.40 0.79 -12.08
CA ASP A 8 -15.27 1.06 -12.95
C ASP A 8 -14.38 2.16 -12.33
N VAL A 9 -13.37 1.75 -11.57
CA VAL A 9 -12.39 2.64 -10.92
C VAL A 9 -11.62 3.49 -11.93
N HIS A 10 -11.32 2.93 -13.10
CA HIS A 10 -10.58 3.64 -14.14
C HIS A 10 -11.40 4.82 -14.68
N ALA A 11 -12.68 4.59 -15.02
CA ALA A 11 -13.59 5.65 -15.45
C ALA A 11 -13.91 6.64 -14.31
N LEU A 12 -14.09 6.15 -13.08
CA LEU A 12 -14.42 6.96 -11.92
C LEU A 12 -13.32 8.00 -11.61
N LEU A 13 -12.05 7.61 -11.76
CA LEU A 13 -10.89 8.49 -11.54
C LEU A 13 -10.46 9.26 -12.79
N ALA A 14 -11.08 9.00 -13.95
CA ALA A 14 -10.69 9.57 -15.24
C ALA A 14 -9.20 9.32 -15.57
N HIS A 15 -8.74 8.10 -15.29
CA HIS A 15 -7.41 7.64 -15.61
C HIS A 15 -7.19 7.57 -17.14
N THR A 16 -5.94 7.63 -17.55
CA THR A 16 -5.53 7.68 -18.96
C THR A 16 -4.61 6.54 -19.35
N CYS A 17 -3.87 5.96 -18.39
CA CYS A 17 -3.03 4.79 -18.62
C CYS A 17 -3.91 3.53 -18.64
N PRO A 18 -3.83 2.69 -19.69
CA PRO A 18 -4.52 1.40 -19.71
C PRO A 18 -4.14 0.54 -18.49
N ALA A 19 -5.10 -0.20 -17.94
CA ALA A 19 -4.84 -1.19 -16.90
C ALA A 19 -4.12 -2.43 -17.48
N GLY A 20 -3.32 -3.10 -16.64
CA GLY A 20 -2.77 -4.42 -16.98
C GLY A 20 -3.85 -5.50 -17.02
N ALA A 21 -3.46 -6.72 -17.39
CA ALA A 21 -4.39 -7.82 -17.64
C ALA A 21 -5.24 -8.20 -16.42
N THR A 22 -4.66 -8.13 -15.23
CA THR A 22 -5.34 -8.44 -13.96
C THR A 22 -5.63 -7.21 -13.10
N ASP A 23 -5.23 -6.03 -13.58
CA ASP A 23 -5.18 -4.77 -12.83
C ASP A 23 -4.59 -5.00 -11.42
N SER A 24 -3.38 -5.53 -11.36
CA SER A 24 -2.70 -5.84 -10.10
C SER A 24 -1.18 -5.83 -10.21
N ILE A 25 -0.48 -5.76 -9.07
CA ILE A 25 0.99 -5.71 -9.01
C ILE A 25 1.65 -6.92 -9.69
N THR A 26 0.95 -8.07 -9.77
CA THR A 26 1.44 -9.29 -10.41
C THR A 26 1.38 -9.23 -11.94
N ASP A 27 0.85 -8.16 -12.54
CA ASP A 27 1.02 -7.88 -13.98
C ASP A 27 2.47 -7.50 -14.33
N VAL A 28 3.32 -7.21 -13.34
CA VAL A 28 4.77 -7.09 -13.54
C VAL A 28 5.38 -8.48 -13.50
N ASP A 29 5.98 -8.88 -14.62
CA ASP A 29 6.52 -10.23 -14.79
C ASP A 29 7.47 -10.65 -13.64
N GLY A 30 7.20 -11.84 -13.10
CA GLY A 30 7.98 -12.44 -12.01
C GLY A 30 7.69 -11.87 -10.61
N VAL A 31 6.77 -10.92 -10.47
CA VAL A 31 6.31 -10.46 -9.15
C VAL A 31 5.16 -11.34 -8.68
N GLU A 32 5.29 -11.87 -7.46
CA GLU A 32 4.29 -12.70 -6.80
C GLU A 32 3.81 -12.07 -5.49
N VAL A 33 2.61 -12.45 -5.08
CA VAL A 33 2.07 -12.04 -3.78
C VAL A 33 1.52 -13.25 -3.04
N GLY A 34 1.82 -13.33 -1.75
CA GLY A 34 1.23 -14.30 -0.85
C GLY A 34 0.75 -13.65 0.44
N GLN A 35 -0.29 -14.22 1.04
CA GLN A 35 -1.02 -13.61 2.13
C GLN A 35 -1.38 -14.65 3.20
N THR A 36 -1.25 -14.25 4.46
CA THR A 36 -1.77 -15.00 5.60
C THR A 36 -2.66 -14.09 6.43
N THR A 37 -3.96 -14.37 6.45
CA THR A 37 -4.95 -13.67 7.29
C THR A 37 -5.02 -14.34 8.66
N VAL A 38 -4.81 -13.57 9.73
CA VAL A 38 -4.85 -14.05 11.11
C VAL A 38 -6.00 -13.37 11.85
N THR A 39 -7.07 -14.14 12.12
CA THR A 39 -8.25 -13.61 12.81
C THR A 39 -8.93 -14.66 13.68
N ASP A 40 -9.53 -14.22 14.78
CA ASP A 40 -10.47 -15.00 15.59
C ASP A 40 -11.94 -14.54 15.38
N GLY A 41 -12.16 -13.63 14.43
CA GLY A 41 -13.45 -13.01 14.13
C GLY A 41 -13.96 -12.03 15.18
N ARG A 42 -13.17 -11.70 16.22
CA ARG A 42 -13.57 -10.81 17.31
C ARG A 42 -12.47 -9.84 17.70
N GLU A 43 -11.46 -10.29 18.44
CA GLU A 43 -10.42 -9.44 19.02
C GLU A 43 -9.18 -9.37 18.14
N ILE A 44 -8.96 -10.34 17.26
CA ILE A 44 -7.77 -10.42 16.41
C ILE A 44 -8.17 -10.23 14.95
N HIS A 45 -7.57 -9.22 14.32
CA HIS A 45 -7.74 -8.88 12.90
C HIS A 45 -6.40 -8.40 12.36
N SER A 46 -5.50 -9.33 12.02
CA SER A 46 -4.13 -9.02 11.61
C SER A 46 -3.68 -9.97 10.50
N GLY A 47 -2.41 -9.92 10.13
CA GLY A 47 -1.83 -10.88 9.19
C GLY A 47 -0.55 -10.39 8.53
N VAL A 48 -0.23 -11.05 7.42
CA VAL A 48 0.98 -10.83 6.63
C VAL A 48 0.62 -10.79 5.16
N THR A 49 1.23 -9.86 4.42
CA THR A 49 1.24 -9.83 2.96
C THR A 49 2.69 -9.77 2.52
N ALA A 50 3.13 -10.70 1.67
CA ALA A 50 4.47 -10.74 1.12
C ALA A 50 4.43 -10.44 -0.38
N VAL A 51 5.30 -9.55 -0.85
CA VAL A 51 5.57 -9.30 -2.27
C VAL A 51 6.92 -9.93 -2.59
N VAL A 52 6.93 -10.94 -3.46
CA VAL A 52 8.08 -11.81 -3.75
C VAL A 52 8.48 -11.64 -5.21
N PRO A 53 9.56 -10.89 -5.50
CA PRO A 53 10.17 -10.86 -6.83
C PRO A 53 10.93 -12.17 -7.08
N ARG A 54 10.50 -12.99 -8.03
CA ARG A 54 11.17 -14.27 -8.37
C ARG A 54 12.59 -14.11 -8.89
N GLN A 55 12.90 -12.93 -9.40
CA GLN A 55 14.23 -12.55 -9.84
C GLN A 55 15.25 -12.51 -8.69
N LEU A 56 14.80 -12.54 -7.42
CA LEU A 56 15.67 -12.73 -6.27
C LEU A 56 15.90 -14.23 -6.02
N ASP A 57 16.98 -14.75 -6.61
CA ASP A 57 17.34 -16.16 -6.56
C ASP A 57 18.85 -16.38 -6.39
N GLU A 58 19.34 -17.57 -6.70
CA GLU A 58 20.76 -17.90 -6.63
C GLU A 58 21.62 -17.07 -7.60
N SER A 59 21.06 -16.74 -8.77
CA SER A 59 21.75 -16.05 -9.86
C SER A 59 21.76 -14.54 -9.68
N ARG A 60 20.75 -13.99 -9.00
CA ARG A 60 20.58 -12.55 -8.81
C ARG A 60 20.21 -12.23 -7.36
N LYS A 61 21.16 -11.62 -6.66
CA LYS A 61 21.10 -11.36 -5.21
C LYS A 61 20.47 -10.02 -4.84
N SER A 62 20.33 -9.10 -5.78
CA SER A 62 19.66 -7.82 -5.56
C SER A 62 18.88 -7.35 -6.79
N LEU A 63 17.88 -6.52 -6.54
CA LEU A 63 17.12 -5.76 -7.54
C LEU A 63 17.28 -4.25 -7.30
N PRO A 64 17.29 -3.41 -8.35
CA PRO A 64 17.21 -1.97 -8.17
C PRO A 64 15.98 -1.61 -7.34
N CYS A 65 16.17 -0.83 -6.28
CA CYS A 65 15.13 -0.46 -5.35
C CYS A 65 15.41 0.90 -4.70
N ASN A 66 14.36 1.61 -4.32
CA ASN A 66 14.49 2.77 -3.45
C ASN A 66 13.21 3.02 -2.66
N VAL A 67 13.28 3.89 -1.66
CA VAL A 67 12.15 4.27 -0.83
C VAL A 67 11.88 5.77 -0.91
N PHE A 68 10.64 6.15 -0.62
CA PHE A 68 10.30 7.52 -0.29
C PHE A 68 9.47 7.55 0.99
N VAL A 69 9.88 8.43 1.92
CA VAL A 69 9.20 8.67 3.19
C VAL A 69 8.39 9.95 3.06
N GLY A 70 7.06 9.83 3.00
CA GLY A 70 6.14 10.96 3.04
C GLY A 70 6.01 11.51 4.46
N ASN A 71 5.69 10.64 5.41
CA ASN A 71 5.70 10.94 6.83
C ASN A 71 6.28 9.75 7.61
N GLY A 72 7.22 10.01 8.53
CA GLY A 72 8.08 8.98 9.12
C GLY A 72 7.56 8.31 10.39
N HIS A 73 6.27 8.40 10.72
CA HIS A 73 5.71 7.88 11.97
C HIS A 73 5.40 6.37 11.91
N GLY A 74 6.36 5.55 11.47
CA GLY A 74 6.18 4.12 11.29
C GLY A 74 7.50 3.34 11.38
N LYS A 75 7.43 2.03 11.11
CA LYS A 75 8.60 1.15 11.06
C LYS A 75 8.71 0.60 9.64
N LEU A 76 9.67 1.11 8.90
CA LEU A 76 10.14 0.49 7.66
C LEU A 76 11.52 -0.10 7.92
N ILE A 77 11.54 -1.37 8.32
CA ILE A 77 12.78 -2.11 8.58
C ILE A 77 13.50 -2.28 7.23
N GLY A 78 14.79 -1.99 7.24
CA GLY A 78 15.67 -2.06 6.06
C GLY A 78 15.73 -0.80 5.18
N ALA A 79 14.98 0.25 5.51
CA ALA A 79 14.90 1.50 4.73
C ALA A 79 16.25 2.18 4.48
N THR A 80 17.13 2.20 5.49
CA THR A 80 18.39 2.95 5.44
C THR A 80 19.36 2.33 4.44
N GLN A 81 19.47 1.01 4.39
CA GLN A 81 20.33 0.33 3.42
C GLN A 81 19.76 0.42 2.00
N ILE A 82 18.44 0.34 1.82
CA ILE A 82 17.82 0.59 0.51
C ILE A 82 18.15 2.02 0.03
N SER A 83 18.06 3.01 0.92
CA SER A 83 18.33 4.41 0.57
C SER A 83 19.80 4.66 0.22
N GLU A 84 20.71 3.93 0.88
CA GLU A 84 22.16 4.05 0.69
C GLU A 84 22.64 3.31 -0.56
N LEU A 85 22.24 2.06 -0.72
CA LEU A 85 22.76 1.16 -1.75
C LEU A 85 21.88 1.11 -3.01
N GLY A 86 20.59 1.40 -2.88
CA GLY A 86 19.66 1.32 -3.99
C GLY A 86 19.25 -0.11 -4.36
N ASP A 87 19.35 -1.05 -3.41
CA ASP A 87 19.20 -2.49 -3.64
C ASP A 87 18.12 -3.13 -2.73
N LEU A 88 17.32 -4.02 -3.32
CA LEU A 88 16.40 -4.93 -2.64
C LEU A 88 16.97 -6.35 -2.71
N GLU A 89 17.29 -6.95 -1.56
CA GLU A 89 17.90 -8.28 -1.46
C GLU A 89 16.98 -9.33 -0.82
N THR A 90 15.77 -8.93 -0.41
CA THR A 90 14.76 -9.81 0.18
C THR A 90 13.37 -9.49 -0.39
N PRO A 91 12.40 -10.43 -0.32
CA PRO A 91 10.99 -10.08 -0.47
C PRO A 91 10.56 -8.95 0.47
N ILE A 92 9.52 -8.22 0.09
CA ILE A 92 8.95 -7.17 0.91
C ILE A 92 7.80 -7.77 1.73
N VAL A 93 7.87 -7.68 3.06
CA VAL A 93 6.80 -8.16 3.94
C VAL A 93 6.07 -6.99 4.58
N LEU A 94 4.75 -7.01 4.52
CA LEU A 94 3.88 -6.04 5.18
C LEU A 94 3.13 -6.73 6.33
N THR A 95 2.93 -6.04 7.46
CA THR A 95 2.21 -6.57 8.62
C THR A 95 1.70 -5.46 9.57
N SER A 96 1.36 -5.80 10.81
CA SER A 96 0.97 -4.88 11.87
C SER A 96 2.15 -4.36 12.70
N THR A 97 1.99 -3.17 13.29
CA THR A 97 3.04 -2.42 14.00
C THR A 97 3.91 -3.23 14.94
N LEU A 98 3.31 -3.97 15.88
CA LEU A 98 4.06 -4.72 16.91
C LEU A 98 4.53 -6.09 16.41
N SER A 99 4.14 -6.47 15.20
CA SER A 99 4.52 -7.71 14.51
C SER A 99 5.70 -7.51 13.56
N ALA A 100 5.98 -6.27 13.13
CA ALA A 100 7.05 -5.95 12.17
C ALA A 100 8.41 -6.58 12.53
N PHE A 101 8.79 -6.54 13.81
CA PHE A 101 10.05 -7.11 14.28
C PHE A 101 10.10 -8.64 14.16
N ARG A 102 8.99 -9.34 14.42
CA ARG A 102 8.89 -10.80 14.24
C ARG A 102 8.86 -11.17 12.76
N ALA A 103 8.19 -10.35 11.95
CA ALA A 103 8.18 -10.54 10.51
C ALA A 103 9.58 -10.38 9.91
N ALA A 104 10.38 -9.42 10.39
CA ALA A 104 11.76 -9.27 9.96
C ALA A 104 12.62 -10.47 10.36
N ASP A 105 12.52 -10.95 11.60
CA ASP A 105 13.22 -12.16 12.08
C ASP A 105 12.84 -13.41 11.26
N ALA A 106 11.55 -13.59 10.99
CA ALA A 106 11.05 -14.69 10.16
C ALA A 106 11.48 -14.57 8.69
N LEU A 107 11.53 -13.35 8.12
CA LEU A 107 12.03 -13.11 6.77
C LEU A 107 13.52 -13.44 6.65
N VAL A 108 14.34 -13.07 7.64
CA VAL A 108 15.74 -13.50 7.71
C VAL A 108 15.82 -15.01 7.74
N THR A 109 15.03 -15.66 8.58
CA THR A 109 14.96 -17.13 8.67
C THR A 109 14.60 -17.77 7.34
N TRP A 110 13.62 -17.21 6.62
CA TRP A 110 13.22 -17.70 5.29
C TRP A 110 14.35 -17.57 4.27
N MET A 111 15.01 -16.41 4.22
CA MET A 111 16.11 -16.14 3.29
C MET A 111 17.33 -17.03 3.54
N LEU A 112 17.74 -17.21 4.80
CA LEU A 112 18.92 -18.02 5.15
C LEU A 112 18.75 -19.52 4.87
N ARG A 113 17.51 -20.00 4.69
CA ARG A 113 17.23 -21.40 4.29
C ARG A 113 17.27 -21.60 2.77
N ARG A 114 17.27 -20.52 1.98
CA ARG A 114 17.26 -20.62 0.52
C ARG A 114 18.67 -20.94 0.00
N PRO A 115 18.76 -21.71 -1.09
CA PRO A 115 20.05 -21.99 -1.67
C PRO A 115 20.74 -20.70 -2.19
N GLY A 116 22.06 -20.69 -2.09
CA GLY A 116 22.89 -19.52 -2.36
C GLY A 116 22.97 -18.51 -1.21
N HIS A 117 22.48 -18.84 -0.01
CA HIS A 117 22.62 -18.06 1.23
C HIS A 117 23.47 -18.76 2.31
N GLU A 118 24.19 -19.85 1.97
CA GLU A 118 24.96 -20.67 2.91
C GLU A 118 26.09 -19.88 3.62
N ALA A 119 26.62 -18.86 2.96
CA ALA A 119 27.67 -17.97 3.48
C ALA A 119 27.15 -16.58 3.89
N THR A 120 25.83 -16.36 3.92
CA THR A 120 25.24 -15.06 4.27
C THR A 120 25.50 -14.75 5.74
N ILE A 121 26.21 -13.65 5.99
CA ILE A 121 26.51 -13.15 7.35
C ILE A 121 25.86 -11.79 7.64
N SER A 122 25.25 -11.16 6.62
CA SER A 122 24.53 -9.91 6.71
C SER A 122 23.36 -9.97 5.73
N LEU A 123 22.19 -9.51 6.18
CA LEU A 123 20.98 -9.45 5.38
C LEU A 123 20.12 -8.27 5.85
N ASN A 124 19.50 -7.58 4.92
CA ASN A 124 18.63 -6.44 5.08
C ASN A 124 17.16 -6.84 4.81
N PRO A 125 16.43 -7.34 5.82
CA PRO A 125 15.03 -7.68 5.67
C PRO A 125 14.20 -6.40 5.44
N VAL A 126 13.34 -6.42 4.43
CA VAL A 126 12.46 -5.28 4.11
C VAL A 126 11.06 -5.53 4.65
N VAL A 127 10.72 -4.84 5.74
CA VAL A 127 9.42 -5.01 6.41
C VAL A 127 8.74 -3.67 6.69
N GLY A 128 7.54 -3.50 6.14
CA GLY A 128 6.66 -2.37 6.39
C GLY A 128 5.48 -2.70 7.30
N GLU A 129 4.87 -1.70 7.91
CA GLU A 129 3.72 -1.91 8.79
C GLU A 129 2.70 -0.78 8.80
N CYS A 130 1.50 -1.12 9.27
CA CYS A 130 0.52 -0.15 9.74
C CYS A 130 -0.10 -0.61 11.06
N ASN A 131 -0.75 0.32 11.79
CA ASN A 131 -1.31 0.05 13.11
C ASN A 131 -2.77 -0.44 13.05
N ASP A 132 -2.98 -1.75 13.22
CA ASP A 132 -4.29 -2.40 13.26
C ASP A 132 -4.96 -2.35 14.66
N GLY A 133 -4.37 -1.65 15.64
CA GLY A 133 -4.75 -1.68 17.05
C GLY A 133 -6.15 -1.15 17.37
N TRP A 134 -6.83 -0.51 16.41
CA TRP A 134 -8.23 -0.10 16.55
C TRP A 134 -9.19 -1.28 16.38
N LEU A 135 -8.96 -2.16 15.40
CA LEU A 135 -9.78 -3.36 15.15
C LEU A 135 -9.20 -4.61 15.82
N SER A 136 -7.90 -4.64 16.13
CA SER A 136 -7.16 -5.83 16.55
C SER A 136 -6.51 -5.64 17.93
N ASP A 137 -6.38 -6.71 18.71
CA ASP A 137 -5.55 -6.71 19.91
C ASP A 137 -4.07 -6.84 19.57
N ILE A 138 -3.53 -5.75 19.03
CA ILE A 138 -2.15 -5.63 18.57
C ILE A 138 -1.11 -6.00 19.64
N ARG A 139 -1.44 -5.88 20.93
CA ARG A 139 -0.55 -6.19 22.05
C ARG A 139 -0.32 -7.69 22.22
N THR A 140 -1.27 -8.53 21.80
CA THR A 140 -1.10 -10.00 21.82
C THR A 140 -0.05 -10.47 20.81
N ARG A 141 0.29 -9.62 19.82
CA ARG A 141 1.22 -9.90 18.72
C ARG A 141 0.84 -11.24 18.06
N PRO A 142 -0.33 -11.29 17.39
CA PRO A 142 -0.92 -12.55 16.92
C PRO A 142 -0.14 -13.15 15.74
N VAL A 143 0.61 -12.34 15.00
CA VAL A 143 1.50 -12.80 13.93
C VAL A 143 2.72 -13.52 14.53
N ARG A 144 3.07 -14.64 13.91
CA ARG A 144 4.11 -15.60 14.31
C ARG A 144 4.92 -16.00 13.07
N GLU A 145 6.05 -16.67 13.27
CA GLU A 145 6.93 -17.12 12.19
C GLU A 145 6.16 -17.93 11.14
N GLU A 146 5.33 -18.89 11.56
CA GLU A 146 4.58 -19.74 10.63
C GLU A 146 3.67 -18.96 9.67
N HIS A 147 3.13 -17.82 10.12
CA HIS A 147 2.27 -16.98 9.29
C HIS A 147 3.07 -16.24 8.21
N VAL A 148 4.31 -15.82 8.54
CA VAL A 148 5.20 -15.12 7.62
C VAL A 148 5.76 -16.09 6.58
N LEU A 149 6.22 -17.27 7.02
CA LEU A 149 6.69 -18.32 6.12
C LEU A 149 5.57 -18.77 5.18
N ALA A 150 4.36 -18.98 5.69
CA ALA A 150 3.21 -19.35 4.84
C ALA A 150 2.88 -18.28 3.79
N ALA A 151 3.00 -17.00 4.12
CA ALA A 151 2.77 -15.93 3.14
C ALA A 151 3.87 -15.89 2.07
N LEU A 152 5.12 -16.19 2.43
CA LEU A 152 6.24 -16.23 1.49
C LEU A 152 6.20 -17.49 0.60
N ASP A 153 5.92 -18.66 1.17
CA ASP A 153 5.95 -19.95 0.48
C ASP A 153 4.75 -20.16 -0.45
N ASN A 154 3.61 -19.53 -0.15
CA ASN A 154 2.40 -19.62 -0.98
C ASN A 154 2.22 -18.41 -1.90
N ALA A 155 3.25 -17.58 -2.09
CA ALA A 155 3.17 -16.47 -3.03
C ALA A 155 2.99 -16.98 -4.47
N THR A 156 2.09 -16.34 -5.22
CA THR A 156 1.81 -16.68 -6.62
C THR A 156 1.69 -15.42 -7.49
N GLY A 157 1.87 -15.57 -8.80
CA GLY A 157 1.55 -14.53 -9.79
C GLY A 157 0.06 -14.36 -10.10
N SER A 158 -0.84 -14.96 -9.31
CA SER A 158 -2.29 -14.73 -9.46
C SER A 158 -2.69 -13.39 -8.84
N ARG A 159 -3.83 -12.84 -9.31
CA ARG A 159 -4.37 -11.59 -8.76
C ARG A 159 -4.53 -11.72 -7.23
N PRO A 160 -3.86 -10.88 -6.42
CA PRO A 160 -3.93 -10.97 -4.97
C PRO A 160 -5.35 -10.73 -4.45
N GLU A 161 -5.68 -11.33 -3.30
CA GLU A 161 -6.92 -10.95 -2.60
C GLU A 161 -6.79 -9.52 -2.03
N GLU A 162 -7.91 -8.80 -2.00
CA GLU A 162 -8.00 -7.39 -1.61
C GLU A 162 -8.99 -7.18 -0.45
N GLY A 163 -8.96 -5.99 0.13
CA GLY A 163 -9.76 -5.61 1.29
C GLY A 163 -9.17 -6.12 2.60
N ALA A 164 -10.02 -6.66 3.47
CA ALA A 164 -9.67 -7.07 4.83
C ALA A 164 -8.98 -8.45 4.88
N VAL A 165 -7.83 -8.57 4.22
CA VAL A 165 -7.04 -9.81 4.11
C VAL A 165 -5.56 -9.54 4.37
N GLY A 166 -4.80 -10.60 4.67
CA GLY A 166 -3.36 -10.53 4.92
C GLY A 166 -3.02 -9.47 5.95
N ALA A 167 -2.04 -8.62 5.64
CA ALA A 167 -1.68 -7.51 6.50
C ALA A 167 -2.74 -6.39 6.57
N GLY A 168 -3.68 -6.33 5.64
CA GLY A 168 -4.77 -5.36 5.60
C GLY A 168 -5.97 -5.69 6.51
N THR A 169 -5.98 -6.86 7.14
CA THR A 169 -7.15 -7.41 7.86
C THR A 169 -7.78 -6.40 8.84
N GLY A 170 -6.98 -5.81 9.74
CA GLY A 170 -7.46 -4.86 10.75
C GLY A 170 -7.35 -3.38 10.38
N MET A 171 -7.14 -3.05 9.11
CA MET A 171 -6.84 -1.68 8.69
C MET A 171 -8.08 -0.83 8.35
N ARG A 172 -7.96 0.49 8.44
CA ARG A 172 -9.00 1.50 8.20
C ARG A 172 -8.41 2.70 7.49
N ALA A 173 -9.07 3.20 6.46
CA ALA A 173 -8.60 4.36 5.75
C ALA A 173 -9.74 5.32 5.37
N LEU A 174 -9.48 6.62 5.48
CA LEU A 174 -10.36 7.70 5.02
C LEU A 174 -11.79 7.63 5.61
N GLY A 175 -11.92 7.15 6.86
CA GLY A 175 -13.20 6.98 7.55
C GLY A 175 -13.91 5.64 7.26
N PHE A 176 -13.40 4.85 6.33
CA PHE A 176 -13.94 3.54 5.95
C PHE A 176 -13.04 2.39 6.42
N LYS A 177 -13.53 1.15 6.28
CA LYS A 177 -12.68 -0.03 6.33
C LYS A 177 -11.70 0.04 5.16
N GLY A 178 -10.42 -0.22 5.45
CA GLY A 178 -9.35 -0.34 4.46
C GLY A 178 -8.75 -1.74 4.46
N GLY A 179 -7.54 -1.85 3.93
CA GLY A 179 -6.80 -3.11 3.88
C GLY A 179 -5.84 -3.20 2.70
N ILE A 180 -5.77 -4.36 2.06
CA ILE A 180 -4.94 -4.56 0.87
C ILE A 180 -5.68 -4.09 -0.37
N GLY A 181 -5.00 -3.39 -1.27
CA GLY A 181 -5.50 -3.15 -2.62
C GLY A 181 -4.36 -3.16 -3.61
N THR A 182 -4.68 -3.38 -4.88
CA THR A 182 -3.69 -3.48 -5.93
C THR A 182 -4.23 -2.98 -7.26
N ALA A 183 -3.34 -2.49 -8.13
CA ALA A 183 -3.65 -2.05 -9.47
C ALA A 183 -2.38 -2.05 -10.33
N SER A 184 -2.53 -1.98 -11.64
CA SER A 184 -1.40 -1.83 -12.57
C SER A 184 -1.74 -0.94 -13.75
N ARG A 185 -0.75 -0.25 -14.30
CA ARG A 185 -0.92 0.66 -15.44
C ARG A 185 0.21 0.50 -16.43
N ALA A 186 -0.10 0.63 -17.71
CA ALA A 186 0.92 0.78 -18.75
C ALA A 186 1.64 2.13 -18.59
N GLY A 187 2.96 2.09 -18.46
CA GLY A 187 3.87 3.23 -18.35
C GLY A 187 4.80 3.30 -19.56
N GLY A 188 4.24 3.51 -20.75
CA GLY A 188 4.96 3.34 -22.02
C GLY A 188 4.90 1.88 -22.47
N ASP A 189 6.05 1.30 -22.83
CA ASP A 189 6.17 -0.12 -23.20
C ASP A 189 6.34 -1.05 -21.98
N HIS A 190 6.15 -0.50 -20.78
CA HIS A 190 6.41 -1.14 -19.49
C HIS A 190 5.15 -1.16 -18.62
N VAL A 191 5.13 -2.05 -17.63
CA VAL A 191 4.09 -2.13 -16.62
C VAL A 191 4.56 -1.48 -15.33
N VAL A 192 3.68 -0.72 -14.68
CA VAL A 192 3.83 -0.28 -13.29
C VAL A 192 2.72 -0.93 -12.48
N GLY A 193 3.10 -1.83 -11.58
CA GLY A 193 2.22 -2.49 -10.62
C GLY A 193 2.31 -1.85 -9.24
N VAL A 194 1.20 -1.75 -8.53
CA VAL A 194 1.14 -1.18 -7.17
C VAL A 194 0.34 -2.09 -6.25
N LEU A 195 0.84 -2.29 -5.02
CA LEU A 195 0.13 -2.90 -3.90
C LEU A 195 0.18 -1.96 -2.70
N VAL A 196 -0.95 -1.76 -2.05
CA VAL A 196 -1.07 -0.88 -0.88
C VAL A 196 -1.61 -1.63 0.33
N GLN A 197 -1.20 -1.20 1.52
CA GLN A 197 -1.84 -1.49 2.79
C GLN A 197 -2.36 -0.17 3.37
N THR A 198 -3.65 0.08 3.18
CA THR A 198 -4.28 1.37 3.50
C THR A 198 -4.73 1.42 4.95
N ASN A 199 -4.14 2.33 5.73
CA ASN A 199 -4.52 2.50 7.12
C ASN A 199 -4.39 3.96 7.60
N PHE A 200 -4.86 4.94 6.83
CA PHE A 200 -4.55 6.36 7.04
C PHE A 200 -5.80 7.25 7.13
N SER A 201 -5.65 8.39 7.79
CA SER A 201 -6.73 9.37 7.99
C SER A 201 -6.91 10.32 6.80
N GLY A 202 -8.05 10.99 6.78
CA GLY A 202 -8.44 11.95 5.76
C GLY A 202 -9.91 11.82 5.39
N THR A 203 -10.34 12.56 4.38
CA THR A 203 -11.69 12.47 3.82
C THR A 203 -11.57 11.97 2.39
N LEU A 204 -12.16 10.80 2.10
CA LEU A 204 -12.11 10.22 0.76
C LEU A 204 -12.60 11.25 -0.26
N THR A 205 -11.72 11.64 -1.18
CA THR A 205 -12.02 12.62 -2.21
C THR A 205 -11.86 12.00 -3.57
N ILE A 206 -12.93 11.99 -4.37
CA ILE A 206 -12.91 11.48 -5.74
C ILE A 206 -13.24 12.63 -6.66
N ARG A 207 -12.26 13.04 -7.47
CA ARG A 207 -12.38 14.15 -8.44
C ARG A 207 -12.95 15.43 -7.80
N GLY A 208 -12.46 15.76 -6.60
CA GLY A 208 -12.87 16.95 -5.84
C GLY A 208 -14.18 16.82 -5.06
N ARG A 209 -14.84 15.65 -5.09
CA ARG A 209 -16.03 15.36 -4.29
C ARG A 209 -15.63 14.56 -3.05
N ALA A 210 -15.96 15.11 -1.88
CA ALA A 210 -15.84 14.40 -0.61
C ALA A 210 -16.90 13.30 -0.51
N ILE A 211 -16.48 12.12 -0.06
CA ILE A 211 -17.31 10.96 0.25
C ILE A 211 -17.24 10.76 1.75
N GLU A 212 -18.36 11.02 2.43
CA GLU A 212 -18.43 10.90 3.88
C GLU A 212 -18.80 9.46 4.26
N PRO A 213 -18.19 8.90 5.33
CA PRO A 213 -18.61 7.61 5.86
C PRO A 213 -20.00 7.70 6.51
N PRO A 214 -20.67 6.56 6.77
CA PRO A 214 -21.95 6.55 7.47
C PRO A 214 -21.87 7.29 8.82
N ALA A 215 -22.93 7.99 9.23
CA ALA A 215 -22.94 8.77 10.49
C ALA A 215 -22.60 7.92 11.75
N ALA A 216 -22.88 6.62 11.73
CA ALA A 216 -22.49 5.70 12.80
C ALA A 216 -20.96 5.45 12.89
N ALA A 217 -20.20 5.83 11.87
CA ALA A 217 -18.74 5.81 11.82
C ALA A 217 -18.11 7.05 12.48
N GLU A 218 -18.88 8.14 12.71
CA GLU A 218 -18.38 9.42 13.26
C GLU A 218 -18.00 9.36 14.75
N GLN A 219 -18.21 8.22 15.43
CA GLN A 219 -17.64 8.00 16.77
C GLN A 219 -16.12 7.76 16.65
N SER A 220 -15.40 8.80 16.22
CA SER A 220 -13.96 8.75 16.03
C SER A 220 -13.24 8.69 17.38
N ASP A 221 -12.44 7.64 17.51
CA ASP A 221 -11.62 7.33 18.66
C ASP A 221 -10.26 8.05 18.54
N HIS A 222 -9.49 8.17 19.63
CA HIS A 222 -8.21 8.91 19.67
C HIS A 222 -7.20 8.53 18.57
N LEU A 223 -7.28 7.32 18.00
CA LEU A 223 -6.38 6.81 16.96
C LEU A 223 -6.58 7.48 15.58
N GLU A 224 -7.82 7.80 15.17
CA GLU A 224 -8.05 8.55 13.92
C GLU A 224 -7.60 10.01 14.06
N ALA A 225 -7.76 10.59 15.26
CA ALA A 225 -7.30 11.94 15.54
C ALA A 225 -5.76 12.09 15.47
N GLN A 226 -5.02 11.01 15.75
CA GLN A 226 -3.55 10.98 15.68
C GLN A 226 -3.03 10.74 14.26
N GLY A 227 -3.84 10.21 13.35
CA GLY A 227 -3.37 9.71 12.05
C GLY A 227 -2.86 8.28 12.13
N ASN A 228 -2.71 7.64 10.98
CA ASN A 228 -2.28 6.25 10.88
C ASN A 228 -1.68 5.98 9.48
N SER A 229 -0.97 4.87 9.28
CA SER A 229 0.01 4.65 8.22
C SER A 229 -0.53 4.19 6.86
N CYS A 230 0.28 4.34 5.80
CA CYS A 230 0.10 3.66 4.53
C CYS A 230 1.43 3.08 4.04
N MET A 231 1.45 1.78 3.74
CA MET A 231 2.56 1.15 3.02
C MET A 231 2.19 0.97 1.56
N ILE A 232 3.04 1.46 0.66
CA ILE A 232 2.88 1.31 -0.78
C ILE A 232 4.09 0.58 -1.36
N VAL A 233 3.85 -0.44 -2.15
CA VAL A 233 4.87 -1.17 -2.92
C VAL A 233 4.60 -0.92 -4.40
N VAL A 234 5.60 -0.39 -5.10
CA VAL A 234 5.59 -0.15 -6.54
C VAL A 234 6.57 -1.12 -7.20
N ALA A 235 6.11 -1.85 -8.19
CA ALA A 235 6.93 -2.72 -9.03
C ALA A 235 6.88 -2.23 -10.49
N THR A 236 7.95 -2.42 -11.23
CA THR A 236 7.96 -2.19 -12.68
C THR A 236 8.92 -3.14 -13.39
N ASP A 237 8.69 -3.39 -14.67
CA ASP A 237 9.63 -4.07 -15.58
C ASP A 237 10.46 -3.07 -16.40
N ALA A 238 10.33 -1.77 -16.14
CA ALA A 238 11.17 -0.75 -16.76
C ALA A 238 12.62 -0.85 -16.24
N PRO A 239 13.65 -0.70 -17.10
CA PRO A 239 15.06 -0.84 -16.72
C PRO A 239 15.59 0.41 -16.00
N VAL A 240 14.91 0.87 -14.96
CA VAL A 240 15.20 2.13 -14.23
C VAL A 240 16.22 1.93 -13.10
N ASP A 241 17.01 2.96 -12.83
CA ASP A 241 17.97 2.97 -11.72
C ASP A 241 17.29 3.26 -10.36
N ALA A 242 18.02 3.04 -9.25
CA ALA A 242 17.52 3.28 -7.89
C ALA A 242 17.07 4.73 -7.66
N ARG A 243 17.73 5.73 -8.24
CA ARG A 243 17.35 7.14 -8.08
C ARG A 243 16.02 7.41 -8.80
N GLN A 244 15.82 6.83 -9.98
CA GLN A 244 14.57 6.90 -10.74
C GLN A 244 13.43 6.16 -10.04
N LEU A 245 13.70 5.03 -9.41
CA LEU A 245 12.75 4.34 -8.52
C LEU A 245 12.36 5.19 -7.31
N GLY A 246 13.33 5.89 -6.70
CA GLY A 246 13.03 6.84 -5.62
C GLY A 246 12.16 8.01 -6.11
N ARG A 247 12.33 8.41 -7.37
CA ARG A 247 11.41 9.35 -8.04
C ARG A 247 10.03 8.71 -8.22
N MET A 248 9.89 7.45 -8.65
CA MET A 248 8.58 6.78 -8.76
C MET A 248 7.89 6.64 -7.39
N ALA A 249 8.60 6.20 -6.34
CA ALA A 249 8.08 6.09 -4.98
C ALA A 249 7.43 7.39 -4.47
N ARG A 250 8.01 8.56 -4.81
CA ARG A 250 7.39 9.87 -4.49
C ARG A 250 5.99 10.04 -5.08
N ARG A 251 5.78 9.55 -6.30
CA ARG A 251 4.51 9.71 -7.03
C ARG A 251 3.41 8.86 -6.41
N ALA A 252 3.77 7.68 -5.91
CA ALA A 252 2.86 6.85 -5.14
C ALA A 252 2.37 7.57 -3.86
N VAL A 253 3.28 8.19 -3.10
CA VAL A 253 2.86 9.00 -1.95
C VAL A 253 2.01 10.20 -2.38
N TYR A 254 2.39 10.95 -3.42
CA TYR A 254 1.59 12.09 -3.89
C TYR A 254 0.16 11.71 -4.31
N ALA A 255 -0.04 10.49 -4.83
CA ALA A 255 -1.36 9.97 -5.17
C ALA A 255 -2.30 9.88 -3.95
N MET A 256 -1.79 9.59 -2.75
CA MET A 256 -2.60 9.55 -1.53
C MET A 256 -3.29 10.90 -1.27
N GLY A 257 -2.57 12.00 -1.49
CA GLY A 257 -3.12 13.36 -1.29
C GLY A 257 -4.26 13.68 -2.26
N ARG A 258 -4.25 13.10 -3.46
CA ARG A 258 -5.31 13.27 -4.46
C ARG A 258 -6.61 12.58 -4.06
N LEU A 259 -6.52 11.54 -3.21
CA LEU A 259 -7.66 10.85 -2.61
C LEU A 259 -8.05 11.37 -1.22
N GLY A 260 -7.39 12.43 -0.74
CA GLY A 260 -7.77 13.15 0.47
C GLY A 260 -7.04 12.73 1.75
N ALA A 261 -5.88 12.08 1.64
CA ALA A 261 -4.99 11.86 2.78
C ALA A 261 -4.58 13.19 3.43
N ASP A 262 -4.58 13.23 4.76
CA ASP A 262 -4.26 14.44 5.54
C ASP A 262 -2.84 14.44 6.16
N TYR A 263 -2.08 13.35 6.00
CA TYR A 263 -0.70 13.18 6.47
C TYR A 263 -0.51 13.60 7.94
N ARG A 264 -1.46 13.25 8.81
CA ARG A 264 -1.43 13.59 10.24
C ARG A 264 -0.14 13.13 10.91
N HIS A 265 0.20 13.81 12.02
CA HIS A 265 1.45 13.61 12.77
C HIS A 265 1.80 12.13 13.06
N GLY A 266 0.81 11.32 13.46
CA GLY A 266 0.96 9.90 13.78
C GLY A 266 0.98 8.95 12.58
N SER A 267 0.96 9.46 11.35
CA SER A 267 0.93 8.68 10.12
C SER A 267 2.31 8.23 9.65
N GLY A 268 2.51 6.94 9.41
CA GLY A 268 3.68 6.41 8.70
C GLY A 268 3.37 6.19 7.22
N ASP A 269 3.77 7.12 6.35
CA ASP A 269 3.45 7.06 4.91
C ASP A 269 4.71 6.77 4.09
N TYR A 270 4.79 5.57 3.53
CA TYR A 270 5.98 5.08 2.85
C TYR A 270 5.65 4.46 1.50
N ALA A 271 6.52 4.71 0.52
CA ALA A 271 6.53 3.97 -0.73
C ALA A 271 7.88 3.28 -0.93
N ILE A 272 7.86 2.00 -1.30
CA ILE A 272 9.00 1.20 -1.72
C ILE A 272 8.81 0.95 -3.21
N ALA A 273 9.79 1.30 -4.04
CA ALA A 273 9.73 1.06 -5.48
C ALA A 273 10.92 0.21 -5.93
N PHE A 274 10.65 -0.89 -6.63
CA PHE A 274 11.69 -1.75 -7.21
C PHE A 274 11.43 -2.03 -8.70
N SER A 275 12.50 -2.38 -9.41
CA SER A 275 12.40 -2.89 -10.79
C SER A 275 12.74 -4.37 -10.84
N SER A 276 11.95 -5.13 -11.61
CA SER A 276 12.24 -6.52 -11.95
C SER A 276 13.28 -6.65 -13.07
N ALA A 277 13.51 -5.59 -13.84
CA ALA A 277 14.52 -5.56 -14.90
C ALA A 277 15.92 -5.26 -14.36
N GLU A 278 16.95 -5.57 -15.17
CA GLU A 278 18.30 -5.12 -14.90
C GLU A 278 18.47 -3.64 -15.31
N PRO A 279 19.17 -2.81 -14.52
CA PRO A 279 19.33 -1.38 -14.80
C PRO A 279 20.43 -1.12 -15.85
N THR A 280 20.70 -2.07 -16.75
CA THR A 280 21.82 -2.00 -17.71
C THR A 280 21.72 -0.85 -18.71
N ALA A 281 20.54 -0.25 -18.86
CA ALA A 281 20.29 0.88 -19.74
C ALA A 281 19.18 1.80 -19.18
N ALA A 282 19.43 2.40 -18.02
CA ALA A 282 18.50 3.36 -17.42
C ALA A 282 18.07 4.45 -18.43
N PRO A 283 16.75 4.64 -18.64
CA PRO A 283 16.29 5.58 -19.64
C PRO A 283 16.62 7.02 -19.24
N PRO A 284 16.79 7.95 -20.19
CA PRO A 284 17.01 9.36 -19.85
C PRO A 284 15.86 9.94 -19.03
N ASP A 285 16.18 10.73 -18.01
CA ASP A 285 15.21 11.30 -17.08
C ASP A 285 13.98 11.99 -17.69
N PRO A 286 14.07 12.72 -18.82
CA PRO A 286 12.91 13.34 -19.47
C PRO A 286 11.87 12.34 -20.02
N THR A 287 12.22 11.06 -20.13
CA THR A 287 11.32 10.02 -20.68
C THR A 287 10.49 9.30 -19.60
N LEU A 288 10.74 9.60 -18.32
CA LEU A 288 10.10 8.90 -17.20
C LEU A 288 8.66 9.33 -16.92
N ASP A 289 8.15 10.36 -17.60
CA ASP A 289 6.82 10.92 -17.32
C ASP A 289 5.70 9.88 -17.49
N ALA A 290 5.83 8.94 -18.44
CA ALA A 290 4.88 7.84 -18.60
C ALA A 290 4.85 6.92 -17.36
N LEU A 291 6.02 6.56 -16.82
CA LEU A 291 6.12 5.76 -15.58
C LEU A 291 5.60 6.53 -14.36
N PHE A 292 5.82 7.85 -14.31
CA PHE A 292 5.32 8.68 -13.22
C PHE A 292 3.80 8.80 -13.22
N THR A 293 3.18 9.03 -14.39
CA THR A 293 1.72 9.04 -14.53
C THR A 293 1.13 7.68 -14.19
N ALA A 294 1.69 6.60 -14.73
CA ALA A 294 1.26 5.23 -14.42
C ALA A 294 1.37 4.92 -12.92
N THR A 295 2.43 5.37 -12.24
CA THR A 295 2.59 5.19 -10.78
C THR A 295 1.49 5.90 -10.00
N ILE A 296 1.14 7.15 -10.38
CA ILE A 296 0.06 7.89 -9.72
C ILE A 296 -1.27 7.14 -9.91
N GLU A 297 -1.65 6.86 -11.16
CA GLU A 297 -2.95 6.27 -11.48
C GLU A 297 -3.09 4.84 -10.92
N ALA A 298 -2.02 4.04 -10.94
CA ALA A 298 -2.02 2.72 -10.29
C ALA A 298 -2.17 2.86 -8.77
N THR A 299 -1.53 3.85 -8.14
CA THR A 299 -1.67 4.04 -6.69
C THR A 299 -3.08 4.53 -6.31
N GLU A 300 -3.66 5.49 -7.04
CA GLU A 300 -5.03 5.93 -6.79
C GLU A 300 -6.03 4.76 -6.92
N ALA A 301 -5.87 3.93 -7.95
CA ALA A 301 -6.72 2.77 -8.14
C ALA A 301 -6.53 1.70 -7.06
N ALA A 302 -5.29 1.38 -6.68
CA ALA A 302 -5.01 0.40 -5.63
C ALA A 302 -5.60 0.82 -4.28
N ILE A 303 -5.54 2.11 -3.93
CA ILE A 303 -6.19 2.64 -2.73
C ILE A 303 -7.71 2.48 -2.82
N LEU A 304 -8.32 2.78 -3.97
CA LEU A 304 -9.77 2.67 -4.12
C LEU A 304 -10.24 1.21 -4.13
N HIS A 305 -9.51 0.29 -4.77
CA HIS A 305 -9.79 -1.14 -4.70
C HIS A 305 -9.69 -1.66 -3.27
N SER A 306 -8.70 -1.20 -2.49
CA SER A 306 -8.59 -1.53 -1.07
C SER A 306 -9.86 -1.19 -0.29
N LEU A 307 -10.40 0.01 -0.49
CA LEU A 307 -11.62 0.48 0.19
C LEU A 307 -12.87 -0.25 -0.30
N LEU A 308 -13.02 -0.44 -1.62
CA LEU A 308 -14.18 -1.10 -2.22
C LEU A 308 -14.26 -2.58 -1.84
N GLN A 309 -13.13 -3.29 -1.80
CA GLN A 309 -13.12 -4.72 -1.48
C GLN A 309 -13.17 -5.00 0.03
N ALA A 310 -12.93 -3.97 0.86
CA ALA A 310 -12.94 -4.10 2.30
C ALA A 310 -14.37 -4.20 2.87
N ARG A 311 -14.69 -5.34 3.47
CA ARG A 311 -16.00 -5.57 4.11
C ARG A 311 -16.09 -4.88 5.47
N THR A 312 -17.28 -4.39 5.80
CA THR A 312 -17.60 -3.93 7.16
C THR A 312 -17.15 -4.97 8.18
N THR A 313 -16.35 -4.53 9.15
CA THR A 313 -15.71 -5.42 10.13
C THR A 313 -15.95 -4.86 11.53
N THR A 314 -16.51 -5.70 12.40
CA THR A 314 -16.55 -5.45 13.85
C THR A 314 -15.37 -6.17 14.50
N GLY A 315 -14.53 -5.42 15.18
CA GLY A 315 -13.33 -5.91 15.84
C GLY A 315 -13.34 -5.69 17.35
N ARG A 316 -12.14 -5.56 17.89
CA ARG A 316 -11.86 -5.34 19.31
C ARG A 316 -12.80 -4.32 19.95
N ALA A 317 -13.30 -4.67 21.14
CA ALA A 317 -14.19 -3.84 21.93
C ALA A 317 -15.50 -3.45 21.21
N GLY A 318 -15.95 -4.25 20.23
CA GLY A 318 -17.18 -4.01 19.48
C GLY A 318 -17.11 -2.86 18.48
N ARG A 319 -15.91 -2.32 18.23
CA ARG A 319 -15.69 -1.23 17.28
C ARG A 319 -15.94 -1.72 15.85
N THR A 320 -16.67 -0.92 15.07
CA THR A 320 -17.05 -1.30 13.70
C THR A 320 -16.49 -0.31 12.69
N ALA A 321 -15.72 -0.81 11.74
CA ALA A 321 -15.30 -0.06 10.56
C ALA A 321 -16.19 -0.45 9.38
N TYR A 322 -16.85 0.54 8.77
CA TYR A 322 -17.81 0.33 7.68
C TYR A 322 -17.11 0.29 6.32
N GLY A 323 -17.42 -0.71 5.50
CA GLY A 323 -16.93 -0.78 4.12
C GLY A 323 -17.52 0.33 3.24
N LEU A 324 -16.76 0.76 2.24
CA LEU A 324 -17.23 1.69 1.23
C LEU A 324 -18.19 0.98 0.28
N THR A 325 -19.33 1.58 -0.01
CA THR A 325 -20.34 1.00 -0.92
C THR A 325 -20.45 1.80 -2.22
N ALA A 326 -20.96 1.15 -3.27
CA ALA A 326 -21.29 1.84 -4.52
C ALA A 326 -22.37 2.94 -4.31
N ALA A 327 -23.23 2.77 -3.30
CA ALA A 327 -24.21 3.78 -2.94
C ALA A 327 -23.54 5.04 -2.38
N ASP A 328 -22.48 4.93 -1.57
CA ASP A 328 -21.71 6.09 -1.07
C ASP A 328 -21.04 6.84 -2.25
N LEU A 329 -20.59 6.09 -3.25
CA LEU A 329 -20.03 6.68 -4.47
C LEU A 329 -21.10 7.37 -5.32
N ALA A 330 -22.35 6.87 -5.35
CA ALA A 330 -23.45 7.46 -6.11
C ALA A 330 -24.17 8.60 -5.37
N ALA A 331 -24.21 8.55 -4.04
CA ALA A 331 -25.00 9.43 -3.19
C ALA A 331 -24.12 10.41 -2.40
N SER A 332 -23.93 11.63 -2.93
CA SER A 332 -23.96 12.89 -2.15
C SER A 332 -23.61 14.10 -3.01
N PRO A 333 -24.20 15.27 -2.72
CA PRO A 333 -24.81 16.14 -3.71
C PRO A 333 -23.82 16.94 -4.55
N ALA A 334 -24.29 17.33 -5.74
CA ALA A 334 -23.74 18.47 -6.43
C ALA A 334 -23.77 19.71 -5.52
N SER A 335 -22.63 20.42 -5.50
CA SER A 335 -22.42 21.79 -5.01
C SER A 335 -22.09 22.01 -3.53
N ALA A 336 -20.85 22.42 -3.29
CA ALA A 336 -20.60 23.71 -2.66
C ALA A 336 -19.63 24.47 -3.57
N GLY A 337 -20.15 25.45 -4.31
CA GLY A 337 -19.30 26.45 -4.94
C GLY A 337 -18.41 27.14 -3.89
N PRO A 338 -17.34 27.84 -4.30
CA PRO A 338 -16.43 28.48 -3.36
C PRO A 338 -17.23 29.38 -2.41
N ARG A 339 -17.15 29.08 -1.11
CA ARG A 339 -17.73 29.94 -0.07
C ARG A 339 -17.07 31.31 -0.23
N SER A 340 -17.85 32.28 -0.71
CA SER A 340 -17.44 33.68 -0.75
C SER A 340 -17.10 34.11 0.67
N ASN A 341 -15.84 34.49 0.89
CA ASN A 341 -15.34 34.95 2.17
C ASN A 341 -15.91 36.36 2.45
N PRO A 342 -16.82 36.57 3.42
CA PRO A 342 -17.32 37.89 3.74
C PRO A 342 -16.34 38.53 4.73
N GLY A 343 -15.32 39.21 4.21
CA GLY A 343 -14.43 40.00 5.07
C GLY A 343 -12.99 40.02 4.63
N ARG A 344 -12.70 40.66 3.50
CA ARG A 344 -11.38 41.26 3.31
C ARG A 344 -11.57 42.71 2.87
N THR A 345 -11.67 43.58 3.86
CA THR A 345 -11.47 45.01 3.69
C THR A 345 -10.10 45.21 3.05
N ARG A 346 -10.09 45.71 1.82
CA ARG A 346 -8.91 46.29 1.20
C ARG A 346 -8.47 47.45 2.09
N ARG A 347 -7.31 47.35 2.71
CA ARG A 347 -6.49 48.52 3.02
C ARG A 347 -5.25 48.41 2.15
N GLY A 348 -5.09 49.38 1.25
CA GLY A 348 -3.79 49.68 0.67
C GLY A 348 -2.85 50.13 1.77
N TRP A 349 -1.58 49.78 1.66
CA TRP A 349 -0.54 50.57 1.00
C TRP A 349 0.44 49.59 0.34
#